data_AF-A0A966VD81-F1
#
_entry.id   AF-A0A966VD81-F1
#
_cell.length_a   1.000
_cell.length_b   1.000
_cell.length_c   1.000
_cell.angle_alpha   90.00
_cell.angle_beta   90.00
_cell.angle_gamma   90.00
#
_symmetry.space_group_name_H-M   'P 1'
#
loop_
_entity.id
_entity.type
_entity.pdbx_description
1 polymer ?
#
loop_
_entity_poly.entity_id
_entity_poly.type
_entity_poly.pdbx_seq_one_letter_code
_entity_poly.pdbx_strand_id
1 'polypeptide(L)'
;MERRRKKSDFNWPFLKIRRERIEAADRLRSQAAQETCGMEFVGELSGLAWATCRKNARRLEKASSLYRSAGLGAAAVDAITSAAELWSKVGERSHAKGCRDAAASMDTFYP
;
A
#
# COMPACT_ATOMS: atom_id res chain seq x y z
N MET A 1 38.08 -32.83 15.05
CA MET A 1 37.60 -31.73 15.92
C MET A 1 36.74 -30.77 15.12
N GLU A 2 35.77 -30.20 15.81
CA GLU A 2 34.46 -29.71 15.38
C GLU A 2 34.49 -28.41 14.55
N ARG A 3 33.73 -28.38 13.44
CA ARG A 3 33.50 -27.18 12.62
C ARG A 3 32.62 -26.18 13.38
N ARG A 4 33.20 -25.13 13.96
CA ARG A 4 32.39 -24.02 14.51
C ARG A 4 31.82 -23.17 13.37
N ARG A 5 30.52 -23.35 13.09
CA ARG A 5 29.71 -22.41 12.31
C ARG A 5 29.70 -21.07 13.06
N LYS A 6 30.35 -20.04 12.52
CA LYS A 6 30.15 -18.66 12.99
C LYS A 6 28.70 -18.28 12.70
N LYS A 7 27.96 -17.97 13.77
CA LYS A 7 26.60 -17.43 13.74
C LYS A 7 26.53 -16.34 12.68
N SER A 8 25.59 -16.50 11.76
CA SER A 8 25.11 -15.43 10.88
C SER A 8 24.97 -14.14 11.70
N ASP A 9 25.63 -13.08 11.26
CA ASP A 9 25.37 -11.72 11.67
C ASP A 9 23.94 -11.38 11.23
N PHE A 10 22.99 -11.80 12.08
CA PHE A 10 21.57 -11.60 11.88
C PHE A 10 21.33 -10.09 11.97
N ASN A 11 21.00 -9.47 10.84
CA ASN A 11 20.96 -8.02 10.67
C ASN A 11 19.72 -7.42 11.36
N TRP A 12 19.73 -7.41 12.69
CA TRP A 12 18.65 -6.92 13.56
C TRP A 12 18.18 -5.48 13.24
N PRO A 13 19.07 -4.51 12.92
CA PRO A 13 18.63 -3.17 12.53
C PRO A 13 17.78 -3.17 11.25
N PHE A 14 18.12 -4.00 10.26
CA PHE A 14 17.36 -4.13 9.03
C PHE A 14 15.96 -4.70 9.27
N LEU A 15 15.84 -5.68 10.16
CA LEU A 15 14.56 -6.26 10.56
C LEU A 15 13.68 -5.26 11.33
N LYS A 16 14.28 -4.43 12.19
CA LYS A 16 13.56 -3.38 12.91
C LYS A 16 13.01 -2.31 11.96
N ILE A 17 13.83 -1.82 11.03
CA ILE A 17 13.40 -0.84 10.01
C ILE A 17 12.32 -1.43 9.12
N ARG A 18 12.43 -2.71 8.74
CA ARG A 18 11.40 -3.41 7.96
C ARG A 18 10.07 -3.49 8.71
N ARG A 19 10.11 -3.82 10.01
CA ARG A 19 8.92 -3.86 10.88
C ARG A 19 8.25 -2.48 11.00
N GLU A 20 9.01 -1.43 11.27
CA GLU A 20 8.49 -0.06 11.37
C GLU A 20 7.81 0.40 10.07
N ARG A 21 8.36 0.03 8.91
CA ARG A 21 7.76 0.33 7.60
C ARG A 21 6.44 -0.41 7.37
N ILE A 22 6.36 -1.67 7.78
CA ILE A 22 5.13 -2.47 7.69
C ILE A 22 4.06 -1.86 8.59
N GLU A 23 4.40 -1.54 9.85
CA GLU A 23 3.47 -0.90 10.78
C GLU A 23 2.98 0.46 10.25
N ALA A 24 3.84 1.24 9.60
CA ALA A 24 3.45 2.49 8.95
C ALA A 24 2.51 2.27 7.75
N ALA A 25 2.76 1.23 6.95
CA ALA A 25 1.89 0.86 5.82
C ALA A 25 0.51 0.41 6.30
N ASP A 26 0.44 -0.41 7.35
CA ASP A 26 -0.81 -0.87 7.96
C ASP A 26 -1.63 0.27 8.55
N ARG A 27 -0.98 1.26 9.19
CA ARG A 27 -1.68 2.46 9.67
C ARG A 27 -2.30 3.25 8.53
N LEU A 28 -1.57 3.45 7.43
CA LEU A 28 -2.08 4.17 6.26
C LEU A 28 -3.25 3.43 5.62
N ARG A 29 -3.15 2.11 5.48
CA ARG A 29 -4.22 1.24 4.95
C ARG A 29 -5.46 1.29 5.86
N SER A 30 -5.28 1.18 7.16
CA SER A 30 -6.38 1.20 8.14
C SER A 30 -7.09 2.55 8.15
N GLN A 31 -6.35 3.67 8.09
CA GLN A 31 -6.94 5.00 7.98
C GLN A 31 -7.74 5.17 6.69
N ALA A 32 -7.21 4.69 5.56
CA ALA A 32 -7.92 4.74 4.30
C ALA A 32 -9.21 3.89 4.33
N ALA A 33 -9.16 2.68 4.91
CA ALA A 33 -10.34 1.81 5.05
C ALA A 33 -11.42 2.43 5.94
N GLN A 34 -11.05 2.97 7.11
CA GLN A 34 -11.98 3.59 8.05
C GLN A 34 -12.67 4.83 7.44
N GLU A 35 -11.90 5.70 6.78
CA GLU A 35 -12.46 6.90 6.13
C GLU A 35 -13.28 6.55 4.89
N THR A 36 -12.98 5.44 4.18
CA THR A 36 -13.76 5.00 3.01
C THR A 36 -15.09 4.35 3.42
N CYS A 37 -15.12 3.55 4.49
CA CYS A 37 -16.37 3.02 5.05
C CYS A 37 -17.33 4.16 5.47
N GLY A 38 -16.79 5.25 6.03
CA GLY A 38 -17.58 6.45 6.32
C GLY A 38 -18.11 7.17 5.08
N MET A 39 -17.48 7.00 3.91
CA MET A 39 -17.94 7.58 2.65
C MET A 39 -19.05 6.78 1.97
N GLU A 40 -19.10 5.46 2.11
CA GLU A 40 -20.20 4.65 1.53
C GLU A 40 -21.57 5.05 2.09
N PHE A 41 -21.60 5.65 3.29
CA PHE A 41 -22.81 6.15 3.93
C PHE A 41 -23.18 7.60 3.51
N VAL A 42 -22.24 8.36 2.95
CA VAL A 42 -22.45 9.76 2.55
C VAL A 42 -22.51 9.81 1.03
N GLY A 43 -23.72 9.65 0.50
CA GLY A 43 -24.01 9.55 -0.93
C GLY A 43 -23.30 10.58 -1.83
N GLU A 44 -22.85 10.07 -2.97
CA GLU A 44 -22.51 10.71 -4.24
C GLU A 44 -21.95 12.15 -4.25
N LEU A 45 -20.66 12.22 -4.60
CA LEU A 45 -20.01 13.30 -5.36
C LEU A 45 -20.12 14.74 -4.82
N SER A 46 -20.25 14.95 -3.50
CA SER A 46 -19.93 16.26 -2.93
C SER A 46 -18.42 16.57 -3.03
N GLY A 47 -18.03 17.84 -3.08
CA GLY A 47 -16.61 18.23 -3.12
C GLY A 47 -15.80 17.68 -1.93
N LEU A 48 -16.44 17.47 -0.78
CA LEU A 48 -15.86 16.84 0.40
C LEU A 48 -15.56 15.35 0.17
N ALA A 49 -16.47 14.61 -0.48
CA ALA A 49 -16.28 13.22 -0.87
C ALA A 49 -15.10 13.08 -1.86
N TRP A 50 -15.01 13.98 -2.84
CA TRP A 50 -13.90 14.00 -3.81
C TRP A 50 -12.54 14.22 -3.15
N ALA A 51 -12.44 15.22 -2.25
CA ALA A 51 -11.21 15.48 -1.50
C ALA A 51 -10.80 14.28 -0.63
N THR A 52 -11.78 13.61 -0.02
CA THR A 52 -11.55 12.43 0.83
C THR A 52 -11.08 11.22 0.02
N CYS A 53 -11.72 10.91 -1.12
CA CYS A 53 -11.24 9.85 -2.02
C CYS A 53 -9.81 10.11 -2.49
N ARG A 54 -9.49 11.34 -2.91
CA ARG A 54 -8.13 11.72 -3.36
C ARG A 54 -7.10 11.53 -2.25
N LYS A 55 -7.42 11.93 -1.01
CA LYS A 55 -6.58 11.72 0.17
C LYS A 55 -6.35 10.22 0.46
N ASN A 56 -7.40 9.40 0.38
CA ASN A 56 -7.30 7.97 0.63
C ASN A 56 -6.49 7.24 -0.45
N ALA A 57 -6.65 7.62 -1.72
CA ALA A 57 -5.84 7.09 -2.81
C ALA A 57 -4.34 7.35 -2.57
N ARG A 58 -3.97 8.57 -2.15
CA ARG A 58 -2.58 8.91 -1.79
C ARG A 58 -2.04 8.10 -0.60
N ARG A 59 -2.87 7.83 0.41
CA ARG A 59 -2.45 6.98 1.55
C ARG A 59 -2.15 5.55 1.11
N LEU A 60 -2.99 4.99 0.24
CA LEU A 60 -2.81 3.64 -0.28
C LEU A 60 -1.59 3.54 -1.22
N GLU A 61 -1.34 4.55 -2.06
CA GLU A 61 -0.08 4.63 -2.83
C GLU A 61 1.14 4.59 -1.90
N LYS A 62 1.13 5.39 -0.83
CA LYS A 62 2.22 5.41 0.14
C LYS A 62 2.37 4.08 0.88
N ALA A 63 1.26 3.46 1.30
CA ALA A 63 1.27 2.13 1.92
C ALA A 63 1.88 1.09 0.98
N SER A 64 1.50 1.10 -0.31
CA SER A 64 2.04 0.16 -1.29
C SER A 64 3.54 0.30 -1.52
N SER A 65 4.05 1.55 -1.58
CA SER A 65 5.49 1.80 -1.70
C SER A 65 6.26 1.24 -0.51
N LEU A 66 5.70 1.38 0.70
CA LEU A 66 6.26 0.80 1.92
C LEU A 66 6.24 -0.73 1.89
N TYR A 67 5.10 -1.35 1.54
CA TYR A 67 4.99 -2.81 1.40
C TYR A 67 5.97 -3.36 0.35
N ARG A 68 6.09 -2.69 -0.80
CA ARG A 68 7.06 -3.04 -1.84
C ARG A 68 8.48 -2.97 -1.33
N SER A 69 8.85 -1.87 -0.66
CA SER A 69 10.18 -1.71 -0.05
C SER A 69 10.47 -2.75 1.06
N ALA A 70 9.42 -3.29 1.67
CA ALA A 70 9.49 -4.35 2.66
C ALA A 70 9.40 -5.75 2.05
N GLY A 71 9.35 -5.90 0.72
CA GLY A 71 9.26 -7.19 0.02
C GLY A 71 7.93 -7.92 0.25
N LEU A 72 6.84 -7.21 0.55
CA LEU A 72 5.50 -7.76 0.72
C LEU A 72 4.70 -7.53 -0.57
N GLY A 73 4.97 -8.34 -1.59
CA GLY A 73 4.40 -8.22 -2.94
C GLY A 73 2.86 -8.20 -2.95
N ALA A 74 2.23 -9.24 -2.39
CA ALA A 74 0.77 -9.34 -2.36
C ALA A 74 0.09 -8.16 -1.65
N ALA A 75 0.59 -7.74 -0.49
CA ALA A 75 0.05 -6.59 0.25
C ALA A 75 0.22 -5.27 -0.51
N ALA A 76 1.32 -5.14 -1.28
CA ALA A 76 1.53 -4.00 -2.15
C ALA A 76 0.56 -4.01 -3.34
N VAL A 77 0.32 -5.15 -3.98
CA VAL A 77 -0.63 -5.30 -5.09
C VAL A 77 -2.05 -4.95 -4.65
N ASP A 78 -2.49 -5.46 -3.51
CA ASP A 78 -3.79 -5.14 -2.92
C ASP A 78 -3.98 -3.64 -2.67
N ALA A 79 -2.98 -3.00 -2.03
CA ALA A 79 -2.99 -1.57 -1.78
C ALA A 79 -2.99 -0.73 -3.07
N ILE A 80 -2.25 -1.13 -4.11
CA ILE A 80 -2.21 -0.43 -5.41
C ILE A 80 -3.55 -0.56 -6.13
N THR A 81 -4.15 -1.73 -6.11
CA THR A 81 -5.45 -1.99 -6.75
C THR A 81 -6.53 -1.15 -6.10
N SER A 82 -6.57 -1.13 -4.77
CA SER A 82 -7.47 -0.27 -4.00
C SER A 82 -7.24 1.23 -4.29
N ALA A 83 -5.99 1.67 -4.45
CA ALA A 83 -5.69 3.04 -4.86
C ALA A 83 -6.22 3.36 -6.27
N ALA A 84 -6.09 2.42 -7.21
CA ALA A 84 -6.58 2.59 -8.58
C ALA A 84 -8.09 2.80 -8.63
N GLU A 85 -8.85 2.05 -7.83
CA GLU A 85 -10.31 2.19 -7.72
C GLU A 85 -10.70 3.58 -7.20
N LEU A 86 -10.03 4.06 -6.14
CA LEU A 86 -10.28 5.39 -5.60
C LEU A 86 -9.92 6.51 -6.58
N TRP A 87 -8.81 6.37 -7.33
CA TRP A 87 -8.45 7.31 -8.39
C TRP A 87 -9.51 7.37 -9.49
N SER A 88 -10.11 6.23 -9.82
CA SER A 88 -11.23 6.17 -10.77
C SER A 88 -12.45 6.93 -10.27
N LYS A 89 -12.76 6.85 -8.96
CA LYS A 89 -13.88 7.57 -8.33
C LYS A 89 -13.71 9.10 -8.37
N VAL A 90 -12.48 9.60 -8.32
CA VAL A 90 -12.18 11.05 -8.44
C VAL A 90 -11.90 11.50 -9.88
N GLY A 91 -12.21 10.69 -10.88
CA GLY A 91 -12.05 11.05 -12.30
C GLY A 91 -10.61 11.09 -12.82
N GLU A 92 -9.60 10.74 -12.01
CA GLU A 92 -8.17 10.76 -12.37
C GLU A 92 -7.77 9.47 -13.10
N ARG A 93 -8.30 9.29 -14.31
CA ARG A 93 -8.14 8.04 -15.09
C ARG A 93 -6.69 7.66 -15.38
N SER A 94 -5.80 8.64 -15.57
CA SER A 94 -4.38 8.41 -15.82
C SER A 94 -3.68 7.78 -14.61
N HIS A 95 -3.95 8.29 -13.40
CA HIS A 95 -3.45 7.71 -12.15
C HIS A 95 -4.03 6.31 -11.90
N ALA A 96 -5.34 6.13 -12.13
CA ALA A 96 -5.99 4.83 -12.01
C ALA A 96 -5.37 3.78 -12.96
N LYS A 97 -5.05 4.18 -14.20
CA LYS A 97 -4.34 3.33 -15.17
C LYS A 97 -2.92 3.01 -14.70
N GLY A 98 -2.16 4.02 -14.30
CA GLY A 98 -0.79 3.84 -13.80
C GLY A 98 -0.72 2.89 -12.59
N CYS A 99 -1.70 2.96 -11.68
CA CYS A 99 -1.80 2.01 -10.57
C CYS A 99 -2.09 0.59 -11.06
N ARG A 100 -3.06 0.39 -11.97
CA ARG A 100 -3.35 -0.93 -12.54
C ARG A 100 -2.15 -1.54 -13.26
N ASP A 101 -1.45 -0.75 -14.07
CA ASP A 101 -0.26 -1.19 -14.79
C ASP A 101 0.86 -1.58 -13.79
N ALA A 102 1.00 -0.84 -12.69
CA ALA A 102 1.95 -1.16 -11.60
C ALA A 102 1.57 -2.44 -10.84
N ALA A 103 0.28 -2.67 -10.55
CA ALA A 103 -0.19 -3.89 -9.91
C ALA A 103 0.09 -5.12 -10.79
N ALA A 104 -0.24 -5.04 -12.09
CA ALA A 104 0.02 -6.11 -13.05
C ALA A 104 1.52 -6.42 -13.20
N SER A 105 2.35 -5.37 -13.20
CA SER A 105 3.82 -5.53 -13.21
C SER A 105 4.30 -6.27 -11.95
N MET A 106 3.79 -5.90 -10.78
CA MET A 106 4.19 -6.53 -9.52
C MET A 106 3.76 -8.00 -9.42
N ASP A 107 2.58 -8.34 -9.91
CA ASP A 107 2.07 -9.72 -9.99
C ASP A 107 3.02 -10.62 -10.81
N THR A 108 3.67 -10.03 -11.82
CA THR A 108 4.67 -10.72 -12.65
C THR A 108 6.01 -10.95 -11.91
N PHE A 109 6.40 -10.05 -10.99
CA PHE A 109 7.69 -10.13 -10.27
C PHE A 109 7.59 -10.77 -8.88
N TYR A 110 6.39 -10.86 -8.31
CA TYR A 110 6.11 -11.40 -6.98
C TYR A 110 4.83 -12.26 -7.02
N PRO A 111 4.85 -13.40 -7.74
CA PRO A 111 3.71 -14.33 -7.79
C PRO A 111 3.43 -15.01 -6.46
#